data_AF-A0A3B0X0A4-F1
#
_entry.id   AF-A0A3B0X0A4-F1
#
_cell.length_a   1.000
_cell.length_b   1.000
_cell.length_c   1.000
_cell.angle_alpha   90.00
_cell.angle_beta   90.00
_cell.angle_gamma   90.00
#
_symmetry.space_group_name_H-M   'P 1'
#
loop_
_entity.id
_entity.type
_entity.pdbx_description
1 polymer ?
#
loop_
_entity_poly.entity_id
_entity_poly.type
_entity_poly.pdbx_seq_one_letter_code
_entity_poly.pdbx_strand_id
1 'polypeptide(L)'
;MRAISFLKLNAFTLSALALALAMTNASYANDLAQIQVQDSNVKYAHCMDIGPQLKTDSNCVASGTCNKNTLYNFYAKESHELNCRKQYGGPVLTYSFVDH
;
A
#
# COMPACT_ATOMS: atom_id res chain seq x y z
N MET A 1 51.46 -34.04 -22.41
CA MET A 1 50.59 -33.02 -23.05
C MET A 1 49.37 -32.84 -22.14
N ARG A 2 49.18 -31.65 -21.55
CA ARG A 2 48.02 -31.35 -20.70
C ARG A 2 46.87 -30.90 -21.60
N ALA A 3 45.81 -31.70 -21.69
CA ALA A 3 44.59 -31.28 -22.37
C ALA A 3 43.91 -30.19 -21.53
N ILE A 4 43.94 -28.96 -22.04
CA ILE A 4 43.13 -27.86 -21.51
C ILE A 4 41.73 -28.08 -22.06
N SER A 5 40.85 -28.65 -21.25
CA SER A 5 39.44 -28.81 -21.57
C SER A 5 38.79 -27.42 -21.60
N PHE A 6 38.52 -26.90 -22.79
CA PHE A 6 37.68 -25.73 -22.96
C PHE A 6 36.25 -26.08 -22.55
N LEU A 7 35.78 -25.54 -21.42
CA LEU A 7 34.36 -25.57 -21.06
C LEU A 7 33.58 -24.88 -22.20
N LYS A 8 32.84 -25.66 -22.99
CA LYS A 8 31.81 -25.12 -23.88
C LYS A 8 30.69 -24.59 -23.00
N LEU A 9 30.70 -23.29 -22.68
CA LEU A 9 29.54 -22.62 -22.10
C LEU A 9 28.43 -22.61 -23.15
N ASN A 10 27.43 -23.47 -22.96
CA ASN A 10 26.22 -23.46 -23.78
C ASN A 10 25.37 -22.24 -23.40
N ALA A 11 24.63 -21.67 -24.36
CA ALA A 11 23.73 -20.53 -24.14
C ALA A 11 22.77 -20.76 -22.94
N PHE A 12 22.38 -22.01 -22.71
CA PHE A 12 21.56 -22.43 -21.57
C PHE A 12 22.24 -22.23 -20.20
N THR A 13 23.56 -22.42 -20.11
CA THR A 13 24.32 -22.18 -18.88
C THR A 13 24.52 -20.68 -18.61
N LEU A 14 24.66 -19.88 -19.66
CA LEU A 14 24.74 -18.41 -19.57
C LEU A 14 23.40 -17.80 -19.16
N SER A 15 22.29 -18.27 -19.73
CA SER A 15 20.95 -17.80 -19.36
C SER A 15 20.58 -18.20 -17.94
N ALA A 16 20.93 -19.40 -17.49
CA ALA A 16 20.72 -19.82 -16.10
C ALA A 16 21.51 -18.96 -15.10
N LEU A 17 22.77 -18.62 -15.43
CA LEU A 17 23.59 -17.76 -14.57
C LEU A 17 23.05 -16.32 -14.53
N ALA A 18 22.62 -15.79 -15.68
CA ALA A 18 22.00 -14.47 -15.75
C ALA A 18 20.67 -14.41 -14.96
N LEU A 19 19.87 -15.47 -15.02
CA LEU A 19 18.62 -15.57 -14.26
C LEU A 19 18.90 -15.68 -12.75
N ALA A 20 19.90 -16.46 -12.35
CA ALA A 20 20.32 -16.56 -10.95
C ALA A 20 20.80 -15.20 -10.39
N LEU A 21 21.62 -14.47 -11.16
CA LEU A 21 22.07 -13.12 -10.81
C LEU A 21 20.92 -12.10 -10.72
N ALA A 22 19.95 -12.20 -11.63
CA ALA A 22 18.75 -11.36 -11.60
C ALA A 22 17.87 -11.67 -10.39
N MET A 23 17.70 -12.94 -10.05
CA MET A 23 16.92 -13.38 -8.89
C MET A 23 17.56 -12.97 -7.57
N THR A 24 18.89 -13.04 -7.43
CA THR A 24 19.58 -12.56 -6.22
C THR A 24 19.44 -11.04 -6.07
N ASN A 25 19.61 -10.27 -7.15
CA ASN A 25 19.43 -8.81 -7.07
C ASN A 25 17.98 -8.42 -6.76
N ALA A 26 17.00 -9.18 -7.27
CA ALA A 26 15.58 -8.96 -6.98
C ALA A 26 15.20 -9.34 -5.54
N SER A 27 15.79 -10.41 -4.97
CA SER A 27 15.57 -10.77 -3.56
C SER A 27 16.20 -9.74 -2.61
N TYR A 28 17.44 -9.32 -2.87
CA TYR A 28 18.09 -8.26 -2.08
C TYR A 28 17.39 -6.90 -2.18
N ALA A 29 16.77 -6.59 -3.33
CA ALA A 29 15.98 -5.37 -3.47
C ALA A 29 14.65 -5.42 -2.70
N ASN A 30 14.12 -6.61 -2.43
CA ASN A 30 12.92 -6.81 -1.61
C ASN A 30 13.23 -6.89 -0.10
N ASP A 31 14.46 -7.28 0.26
CA ASP A 31 14.99 -7.21 1.64
C ASP A 31 15.43 -5.79 2.04
N LEU A 32 15.34 -4.79 1.15
CA LEU A 32 15.53 -3.39 1.50
C LEU A 32 14.37 -2.95 2.41
N ALA A 33 14.64 -2.94 3.72
CA ALA A 33 13.88 -2.32 4.81
C ALA A 33 12.52 -1.71 4.38
N GLN A 34 11.43 -2.42 4.64
CA GLN A 34 10.10 -1.84 4.46
C GLN A 34 9.91 -0.69 5.45
N ILE A 35 9.66 0.51 4.93
CA ILE A 35 9.20 1.64 5.74
C ILE A 35 7.76 1.37 6.12
N GLN A 36 7.53 1.06 7.39
CA GLN A 36 6.18 1.00 7.94
C GLN A 36 5.73 2.41 8.33
N VAL A 37 4.57 2.82 7.83
CA VAL A 37 3.93 4.08 8.17
C VAL A 37 2.72 3.77 9.05
N GLN A 38 2.73 4.27 10.28
CA GLN A 38 1.63 4.08 11.22
C GLN A 38 1.11 5.44 11.71
N ASP A 39 -0.22 5.60 11.77
CA ASP A 39 -0.83 6.71 12.50
C ASP A 39 -0.75 6.42 14.01
N SER A 40 0.18 7.11 14.67
CA SER A 40 0.39 7.05 16.12
C SER A 40 -0.72 7.74 16.91
N ASN A 41 -1.57 8.55 16.26
CA ASN A 41 -2.75 9.12 16.90
C ASN A 41 -3.91 8.12 16.87
N VAL A 42 -3.80 7.09 17.72
CA VAL A 42 -4.76 5.98 17.80
C VAL A 42 -6.19 6.48 18.06
N LYS A 43 -6.37 7.58 18.81
CA LYS A 43 -7.69 8.17 19.08
C LYS A 43 -8.30 8.80 17.83
N TYR A 44 -7.49 9.53 17.06
CA TYR A 44 -7.92 10.08 15.78
C TYR A 44 -8.23 8.96 14.77
N ALA A 45 -7.32 7.99 14.62
CA ALA A 45 -7.51 6.84 13.72
C ALA A 45 -8.78 6.06 14.06
N HIS A 46 -9.02 5.77 15.35
CA HIS A 46 -10.24 5.11 15.80
C HIS A 46 -11.49 5.96 15.53
N CYS A 47 -11.45 7.28 15.74
CA CYS A 47 -12.56 8.17 15.42
C CYS A 47 -12.90 8.15 13.93
N MET A 48 -11.89 8.11 13.06
CA MET A 48 -12.08 8.03 11.61
C MET A 48 -12.67 6.67 11.18
N ASP A 49 -12.28 5.58 11.84
CA ASP A 49 -12.72 4.21 11.53
C ASP A 49 -14.21 3.97 11.85
N ILE A 50 -14.69 4.51 12.98
CA ILE A 50 -16.12 4.41 13.38
C ILE A 50 -17.05 5.35 12.60
N GLY A 51 -16.52 6.14 11.67
CA GLY A 51 -17.25 7.16 10.93
C GLY A 51 -18.27 6.60 9.92
N PRO A 52 -19.16 7.47 9.39
CA PRO A 52 -20.10 7.09 8.35
C PRO A 52 -19.37 6.59 7.09
N GLN A 53 -19.70 5.38 6.64
CA GLN A 53 -19.14 4.80 5.43
C GLN A 53 -19.93 5.24 4.21
N LEU A 54 -19.23 5.78 3.20
CA LEU A 54 -19.83 6.10 1.90
C LEU A 54 -19.95 4.81 1.09
N LYS A 55 -21.18 4.29 0.96
CA LYS A 55 -21.47 3.25 -0.02
C LYS A 55 -21.71 3.92 -1.37
N THR A 56 -20.78 3.72 -2.30
CA THR A 56 -20.98 4.04 -3.70
C THR A 56 -21.90 2.98 -4.31
N ASP A 57 -23.18 3.31 -4.44
CA ASP A 57 -24.09 2.52 -5.27
C ASP A 57 -23.96 2.99 -6.72
N SER A 58 -23.33 2.16 -7.56
CA SER A 58 -23.10 2.44 -8.98
C SER A 58 -24.40 2.63 -9.77
N ASN A 59 -25.54 2.21 -9.24
CA ASN A 59 -26.85 2.33 -9.90
C ASN A 59 -27.54 3.68 -9.62
N CYS A 60 -26.94 4.54 -8.79
CA CYS A 60 -27.57 5.79 -8.35
C CYS A 60 -27.45 6.97 -9.31
N VAL A 61 -26.78 6.80 -10.45
CA VAL A 61 -26.56 7.85 -11.46
C VAL A 61 -27.88 8.37 -12.05
N ALA A 62 -28.92 7.53 -12.13
CA ALA A 62 -30.20 7.88 -12.76
C ALA A 62 -31.31 8.32 -11.78
N SER A 63 -31.15 8.13 -10.47
CA SER A 63 -32.19 8.41 -9.47
C SER A 63 -31.87 9.69 -8.69
N GLY A 64 -32.66 10.75 -8.89
CA GLY A 64 -32.50 12.03 -8.18
C GLY A 64 -32.62 11.91 -6.66
N THR A 65 -33.38 10.93 -6.16
CA THR A 65 -33.49 10.62 -4.72
C THR A 65 -32.23 9.94 -4.21
N CYS A 66 -31.64 9.01 -4.97
CA CYS A 66 -30.41 8.37 -4.54
C CYS A 66 -29.24 9.35 -4.53
N ASN A 67 -29.13 10.20 -5.57
CA ASN A 67 -28.07 11.22 -5.62
C ASN A 67 -28.15 12.17 -4.40
N LYS A 68 -29.37 12.58 -4.01
CA LYS A 68 -29.57 13.36 -2.77
C LYS A 68 -29.11 12.62 -1.52
N ASN A 69 -29.48 11.35 -1.36
CA ASN A 69 -29.04 10.55 -0.20
C ASN A 69 -27.52 10.37 -0.16
N THR A 70 -26.88 10.15 -1.31
CA THR A 70 -25.42 10.07 -1.41
C THR A 70 -24.77 11.38 -0.97
N LEU A 71 -25.30 12.53 -1.40
CA LEU A 71 -24.81 13.85 -0.97
C LEU A 71 -25.00 14.04 0.54
N TYR A 72 -26.15 13.67 1.12
CA TYR A 72 -26.35 13.74 2.57
C TYR A 72 -25.35 12.87 3.34
N ASN A 73 -25.11 11.64 2.88
CA ASN A 73 -24.13 10.73 3.49
C ASN A 73 -22.70 11.28 3.36
N PHE A 74 -22.39 11.93 2.24
CA PHE A 74 -21.11 12.60 2.03
C PHE A 74 -20.91 13.73 3.05
N TYR A 75 -21.88 14.64 3.19
CA TYR A 75 -21.77 15.73 4.16
C TYR A 75 -21.73 15.24 5.61
N ALA A 76 -22.45 14.17 5.93
CA ALA A 76 -22.39 13.55 7.26
C ALA A 76 -20.98 13.00 7.56
N LYS A 77 -20.34 12.36 6.58
CA LYS A 77 -18.96 11.90 6.69
C LYS A 77 -17.98 13.06 6.86
N GLU A 78 -18.04 14.07 6.00
CA GLU A 78 -17.19 15.27 6.10
C GLU A 78 -17.31 15.96 7.46
N SER A 79 -18.54 16.10 7.96
CA SER A 79 -18.80 16.68 9.28
C SER A 79 -18.16 15.87 10.41
N HIS A 80 -18.26 14.54 10.36
CA HIS A 80 -17.64 13.63 11.31
C HIS A 80 -16.11 13.72 11.28
N GLU A 81 -15.51 13.71 10.09
CA GLU A 81 -14.05 13.81 9.93
C GLU A 81 -13.50 15.15 10.44
N LEU A 82 -14.22 16.24 10.20
CA LEU A 82 -13.89 17.55 10.76
C LEU A 82 -13.98 17.55 12.28
N ASN A 83 -14.98 16.89 12.85
CA ASN A 83 -15.13 16.79 14.30
C ASN A 83 -14.00 15.97 14.94
N CYS A 84 -13.67 14.80 14.36
CA CYS A 84 -12.54 13.99 14.79
C CYS A 84 -11.23 14.79 14.76
N ARG A 85 -11.02 15.59 13.71
CA ARG A 85 -9.83 16.44 13.59
C ARG A 85 -9.78 17.55 14.62
N LYS A 86 -10.92 18.22 14.87
CA LYS A 86 -11.02 19.27 15.90
C LYS A 86 -10.77 18.71 17.30
N GLN A 87 -11.24 17.49 17.58
CA GLN A 87 -11.14 16.89 18.90
C GLN A 87 -9.76 16.26 19.16
N TYR A 88 -9.14 15.65 18.15
CA TYR A 88 -7.93 14.84 18.32
C TYR A 88 -6.69 15.37 17.58
N GLY A 89 -6.79 16.47 16.82
CA GLY A 89 -5.64 17.13 16.19
C GLY A 89 -5.22 16.55 14.83
N GLY A 90 -5.86 15.49 14.33
CA GLY A 90 -5.56 14.88 13.03
C GLY A 90 -4.55 13.73 13.08
N PRO A 91 -4.10 13.24 11.92
CA PRO A 91 -3.20 12.09 11.85
C PRO A 91 -1.78 12.48 12.31
N VAL A 92 -1.12 11.59 13.04
CA VAL A 92 0.28 11.74 13.45
C VAL A 92 1.06 10.56 12.93
N LEU A 93 1.75 10.74 11.81
CA LEU A 93 2.46 9.67 11.13
C LEU A 93 3.82 9.39 11.79
N THR A 94 4.03 8.13 12.15
CA THR A 94 5.32 7.61 12.61
C THR A 94 5.88 6.66 11.56
N TYR A 95 7.18 6.75 11.32
CA TYR A 95 7.90 5.96 10.33
C TYR A 95 8.89 5.06 11.07
N SER A 96 8.79 3.76 10.86
CA SER A 96 9.75 2.80 11.38
C SER A 96 10.39 2.02 10.24
N PHE A 97 11.69 1.78 10.39
CA PHE A 97 12.41 0.82 9.57
C PHE A 97 12.29 -0.53 10.24
N VAL A 98 11.78 -1.52 9.51
CA VAL A 98 11.83 -2.91 9.94
C VAL A 98 12.96 -3.57 9.17
N ASP A 99 14.06 -3.83 9.86
CA ASP A 99 15.14 -4.68 9.38
C ASP A 99 14.75 -6.14 9.68
N HIS A 100 14.71 -6.99 8.66
CA HIS A 100 14.34 -8.40 8.79
C HIS A 100 15.52 -9.26 9.26
#